data_AF-A0A2K8PC13-F1
#
_entry.id   AF-A0A2K8PC13-F1
#
_cell.length_a   1.000
_cell.length_b   1.000
_cell.length_c   1.000
_cell.angle_alpha   90.00
_cell.angle_beta   90.00
_cell.angle_gamma   90.00
#
_symmetry.space_group_name_H-M   'P 1'
#
loop_
_entity.id
_entity.type
_entity.pdbx_description
1 polymer ?
#
loop_
_entity_poly.entity_id
_entity_poly.type
_entity_poly.pdbx_seq_one_letter_code
_entity_poly.pdbx_strand_id
1 'polypeptide(L)'
;MVVLDFESLPAPYETGFARTVAVGDGPERRRLVGDLAVVADAAREAFRADEGITGRELHARIRALAAEAGRTPGAWHAGRLTGTPPATHAETTRPEAFIGPDDDRPLRRTLEEGWRAHWILEIHLVDEAHGHAGVHTELLDLV
;
A
#
# COMPACT_ATOMS: atom_id res chain seq x y z
N MET A 1 -4.94 -10.46 -16.07
CA MET A 1 -5.52 -10.15 -14.74
C MET A 1 -6.42 -8.96 -14.90
N VAL A 2 -7.37 -8.75 -13.99
CA VAL A 2 -8.23 -7.56 -13.99
C VAL A 2 -7.99 -6.81 -12.70
N VAL A 3 -7.81 -5.50 -12.78
CA VAL A 3 -7.76 -4.62 -11.62
C VAL A 3 -9.11 -3.95 -11.49
N LEU A 4 -9.72 -4.09 -10.33
CA LEU A 4 -10.92 -3.36 -9.94
C LEU A 4 -10.44 -2.24 -9.02
N ASP A 5 -10.58 -1.00 -9.47
CA ASP A 5 -10.11 0.18 -8.75
C ASP A 5 -11.28 1.13 -8.51
N PHE A 6 -11.52 1.45 -7.25
CA PHE A 6 -12.61 2.27 -6.76
C PHE A 6 -12.01 3.34 -5.85
N GLU A 7 -11.62 4.45 -6.47
CA GLU A 7 -11.30 5.68 -5.76
C GLU A 7 -12.57 6.52 -5.65
N SER A 8 -12.90 7.03 -4.46
CA SER A 8 -14.10 7.85 -4.28
C SER A 8 -13.97 8.89 -3.19
N LEU A 9 -14.61 10.04 -3.49
CA LEU A 9 -14.82 11.28 -2.74
C LEU A 9 -13.65 12.30 -2.72
N PRO A 10 -13.98 13.61 -2.75
CA PRO A 10 -12.99 14.67 -2.57
C PRO A 10 -12.41 14.63 -1.16
N ALA A 11 -11.19 15.14 -1.02
CA ALA A 11 -10.57 15.36 0.29
C ALA A 11 -11.54 16.12 1.23
N PRO A 12 -11.61 15.78 2.53
CA PRO A 12 -10.78 14.79 3.25
C PRO A 12 -11.37 13.37 3.31
N TYR A 13 -12.48 13.09 2.63
CA TYR A 13 -13.20 11.80 2.76
C TYR A 13 -12.75 10.75 1.74
N GLU A 14 -11.52 10.87 1.27
CA GLU A 14 -10.99 10.00 0.23
C GLU A 14 -11.00 8.55 0.69
N THR A 15 -11.55 7.70 -0.16
CA THR A 15 -11.47 6.25 -0.05
C THR A 15 -10.67 5.74 -1.24
N GLY A 16 -9.71 4.86 -0.96
CA GLY A 16 -8.96 4.12 -1.99
C GLY A 16 -9.19 2.63 -1.77
N PHE A 17 -9.76 1.96 -2.76
CA PHE A 17 -9.88 0.51 -2.77
C PHE A 17 -9.55 -0.05 -4.14
N ALA A 18 -8.55 -0.91 -4.21
CA ALA A 18 -8.22 -1.65 -5.42
C ALA A 18 -7.94 -3.11 -5.13
N ARG A 19 -8.37 -4.01 -6.02
CA ARG A 19 -8.06 -5.44 -5.97
C ARG A 19 -7.74 -5.96 -7.35
N THR A 20 -6.69 -6.76 -7.41
CA THR A 20 -6.41 -7.60 -8.58
C THR A 20 -7.16 -8.91 -8.46
N VAL A 21 -7.88 -9.28 -9.51
CA VAL A 21 -8.54 -10.57 -9.63
C VAL A 21 -7.96 -11.37 -10.80
N ALA A 22 -7.77 -12.67 -10.57
CA ALA A 22 -7.34 -13.61 -11.60
C ALA A 22 -8.58 -14.15 -12.32
N VAL A 23 -8.72 -13.83 -13.62
CA VAL A 23 -9.76 -14.40 -14.48
C VAL A 23 -9.20 -15.65 -15.19
N GLY A 24 -9.98 -16.74 -15.19
CA GLY A 24 -9.59 -18.06 -15.70
C GLY A 24 -8.62 -18.83 -14.78
N ASP A 25 -8.23 -20.03 -15.19
CA ASP A 25 -7.63 -21.03 -14.27
C ASP A 25 -6.10 -20.95 -14.06
N GLY A 26 -5.44 -19.88 -14.52
CA GLY A 26 -3.98 -19.73 -14.44
C GLY A 26 -3.47 -19.77 -12.99
N PRO A 27 -2.70 -20.80 -12.57
CA PRO A 27 -2.26 -20.96 -11.18
C PRO A 27 -1.34 -19.82 -10.73
N GLU A 28 -0.43 -19.33 -11.58
CA GLU A 28 0.49 -18.24 -11.24
C GLU A 28 -0.24 -16.93 -10.94
N ARG A 29 -1.27 -16.60 -11.72
CA ARG A 29 -2.10 -15.41 -11.48
C ARG A 29 -2.86 -15.51 -10.16
N ARG A 30 -3.39 -16.69 -9.84
CA ARG A 30 -4.08 -16.93 -8.55
C ARG A 30 -3.10 -16.84 -7.38
N ARG A 31 -1.89 -17.37 -7.54
CA ARG A 31 -0.83 -17.26 -6.55
C ARG A 31 -0.47 -15.80 -6.29
N LEU A 32 -0.25 -15.00 -7.32
CA LEU A 32 0.04 -13.57 -7.17
C LEU A 32 -1.09 -12.81 -6.44
N VAL A 33 -2.36 -13.13 -6.73
CA VAL A 33 -3.51 -12.57 -5.99
C VAL A 33 -3.51 -13.00 -4.51
N GLY A 34 -3.15 -14.25 -4.23
CA GLY A 34 -2.98 -14.74 -2.86
C GLY A 34 -1.83 -14.03 -2.12
N ASP A 35 -0.69 -13.88 -2.77
CA ASP A 35 0.48 -13.20 -2.19
C ASP A 35 0.17 -11.72 -1.88
N LEU A 36 -0.57 -11.04 -2.75
CA LEU A 36 -1.05 -9.67 -2.51
C LEU A 36 -1.85 -9.57 -1.20
N ALA A 37 -2.80 -10.48 -0.99
CA ALA A 37 -3.63 -10.50 0.21
C ALA A 37 -2.79 -10.81 1.47
N VAL A 38 -1.88 -11.79 1.40
CA VAL A 38 -1.00 -12.16 2.52
C VAL A 38 -0.09 -11.00 2.92
N VAL A 39 0.54 -10.33 1.94
CA VAL A 39 1.42 -9.19 2.21
C VAL A 39 0.62 -8.03 2.79
N ALA A 40 -0.57 -7.74 2.26
CA ALA A 40 -1.43 -6.68 2.78
C ALA A 40 -1.88 -6.94 4.23
N ASP A 41 -2.35 -8.15 4.53
CA ASP A 41 -2.79 -8.53 5.88
C ASP A 41 -1.63 -8.46 6.89
N ALA A 42 -0.45 -8.95 6.51
CA ALA A 42 0.74 -8.89 7.36
C ALA A 42 1.24 -7.45 7.58
N ALA A 43 1.13 -6.58 6.57
CA ALA A 43 1.45 -5.16 6.71
C ALA A 43 0.50 -4.46 7.68
N ARG A 44 -0.80 -4.74 7.58
CA ARG A 44 -1.81 -4.21 8.52
C ARG A 44 -1.56 -4.71 9.93
N GLU A 45 -1.17 -5.97 10.10
CA GLU A 45 -0.84 -6.51 11.41
C GLU A 45 0.42 -5.86 12.00
N ALA A 46 1.47 -5.66 11.20
CA ALA A 46 2.66 -4.93 11.65
C ALA A 46 2.30 -3.50 12.09
N PHE A 47 1.41 -2.84 11.34
CA PHE A 47 0.92 -1.52 11.71
C PHE A 47 0.14 -1.52 13.03
N ARG A 48 -0.71 -2.53 13.28
CA ARG A 48 -1.48 -2.65 14.52
C ARG A 48 -0.60 -2.99 15.73
N ALA A 49 0.39 -3.84 15.54
CA ALA A 49 1.24 -4.35 16.62
C ALA A 49 2.18 -3.28 17.21
N ASP A 50 2.52 -2.24 16.44
CA ASP A 50 3.40 -1.16 16.85
C ASP A 50 2.76 0.20 16.62
N GLU A 51 2.40 0.88 17.73
CA GLU A 51 1.81 2.22 17.70
C GLU A 51 2.77 3.29 17.15
N GLY A 52 4.08 3.08 17.32
CA GLY A 52 5.15 4.01 16.93
C GLY A 52 5.70 3.80 15.53
N ILE A 53 5.26 2.75 14.82
CA ILE A 53 5.81 2.38 13.50
C ILE A 53 5.81 3.58 12.53
N THR A 54 6.97 3.78 11.92
CA THR A 54 7.20 4.85 10.95
C THR A 54 6.84 4.39 9.53
N GLY A 55 6.69 5.36 8.62
CA GLY A 55 6.51 5.04 7.20
C GLY A 55 7.67 4.23 6.62
N ARG A 56 8.90 4.55 7.01
CA ARG A 56 10.12 3.80 6.65
C ARG A 56 10.06 2.36 7.14
N GLU A 57 9.70 2.13 8.40
CA GLU A 57 9.67 0.78 8.99
C GLU A 57 8.59 -0.09 8.37
N LEU A 58 7.37 0.44 8.20
CA LEU A 58 6.30 -0.31 7.54
C LEU A 58 6.64 -0.62 6.08
N HIS A 59 7.24 0.35 5.36
CA HIS A 59 7.73 0.16 4.00
C HIS A 59 8.79 -0.95 3.93
N ALA A 60 9.78 -0.93 4.81
CA ALA A 60 10.81 -1.96 4.88
C ALA A 60 10.21 -3.34 5.18
N ARG A 61 9.22 -3.41 6.08
CA ARG A 61 8.52 -4.66 6.40
C ARG A 61 7.77 -5.22 5.18
N ILE A 62 7.08 -4.37 4.43
CA ILE A 62 6.37 -4.76 3.21
C ILE A 62 7.34 -5.28 2.15
N ARG A 63 8.49 -4.62 1.97
CA ARG A 63 9.53 -5.11 1.05
C ARG A 63 10.10 -6.46 1.46
N ALA A 64 10.30 -6.69 2.76
CA ALA A 64 10.72 -8.01 3.27
C ALA A 64 9.66 -9.08 3.00
N LEU A 65 8.38 -8.79 3.29
CA LEU A 65 7.26 -9.69 3.02
C LEU A 65 7.13 -10.05 1.53
N ALA A 66 7.31 -9.06 0.64
CA ALA A 66 7.32 -9.30 -0.80
C ALA A 66 8.46 -10.24 -1.21
N ALA A 67 9.68 -10.01 -0.68
CA ALA A 67 10.83 -10.86 -0.95
C ALA A 67 10.64 -12.29 -0.42
N GLU A 68 10.07 -12.47 0.78
CA GLU A 68 9.70 -13.76 1.36
C GLU A 68 8.69 -14.52 0.46
N ALA A 69 7.77 -13.80 -0.20
CA ALA A 69 6.84 -14.34 -1.18
C ALA A 69 7.44 -14.57 -2.58
N GLY A 70 8.73 -14.23 -2.79
CA GLY A 70 9.39 -14.30 -4.10
C GLY A 70 8.85 -13.29 -5.11
N ARG A 71 8.41 -12.12 -4.64
CA ARG A 71 7.81 -11.04 -5.44
C ARG A 71 8.66 -9.78 -5.39
N THR A 72 8.66 -9.02 -6.47
CA THR A 72 9.29 -7.69 -6.53
C THR A 72 8.25 -6.60 -6.19
N PRO A 73 8.57 -5.60 -5.36
CA PRO A 73 7.70 -4.44 -5.16
C PRO A 73 7.49 -3.65 -6.47
N GLY A 74 6.25 -3.39 -6.85
CA GLY A 74 5.89 -2.69 -8.09
C GLY A 74 5.83 -1.16 -7.98
N ALA A 75 5.99 -0.61 -6.78
CA ALA A 75 5.97 0.83 -6.50
C ALA A 75 7.15 1.22 -5.59
N TRP A 76 7.52 2.51 -5.62
CA TRP A 76 8.57 3.03 -4.76
C TRP A 76 8.09 3.19 -3.29
N HIS A 77 6.81 3.51 -3.10
CA HIS A 77 6.09 3.56 -1.81
C HIS A 77 5.19 2.33 -1.64
N ALA A 78 4.63 2.18 -0.44
CA ALA A 78 3.67 1.14 -0.08
C ALA A 78 2.32 1.70 0.39
N GLY A 79 2.11 3.00 0.22
CA GLY A 79 0.86 3.68 0.57
C GLY A 79 1.04 5.18 0.64
N ARG A 80 -0.05 5.90 0.90
CA ARG A 80 -0.07 7.36 0.95
C ARG A 80 -1.08 7.88 1.96
N LEU A 81 -0.90 9.12 2.37
CA LEU A 81 -1.85 9.85 3.22
C LEU A 81 -3.13 10.17 2.41
N THR A 82 -4.31 10.01 3.00
CA THR A 82 -5.58 10.41 2.38
C THR A 82 -5.55 11.90 1.98
N GLY A 83 -6.07 12.22 0.80
CA GLY A 83 -6.00 13.55 0.19
C GLY A 83 -4.73 13.82 -0.62
N THR A 84 -3.75 12.91 -0.58
CA THR A 84 -2.52 13.01 -1.39
C THR A 84 -2.80 12.49 -2.80
N PRO A 85 -2.54 13.26 -3.88
CA PRO A 85 -2.70 12.77 -5.24
C PRO A 85 -1.90 11.49 -5.51
N PRO A 86 -2.32 10.64 -6.47
CA PRO A 86 -1.55 9.48 -6.88
C PRO A 86 -0.11 9.84 -7.25
N ALA A 87 0.85 8.97 -6.93
CA ALA A 87 2.27 9.24 -7.12
C ALA A 87 2.66 9.52 -8.59
N THR A 88 1.86 9.07 -9.56
CA THR A 88 2.02 9.36 -11.00
C THR A 88 1.86 10.84 -11.35
N HIS A 89 1.25 11.64 -10.46
CA HIS A 89 1.07 13.09 -10.60
C HIS A 89 1.90 13.88 -9.56
N ALA A 90 2.76 13.21 -8.79
CA ALA A 90 3.44 13.77 -7.63
C ALA A 90 4.83 14.32 -7.99
N GLU A 91 4.90 15.32 -8.87
CA GLU A 91 6.16 16.04 -9.12
C GLU A 91 6.60 16.92 -7.93
N THR A 92 5.77 17.05 -6.88
CA THR A 92 5.98 18.00 -5.76
C THR A 92 5.62 17.48 -4.37
N THR A 93 5.37 16.18 -4.19
CA THR A 93 4.80 15.70 -2.93
C THR A 93 5.87 15.44 -1.86
N ARG A 94 5.58 15.90 -0.64
CA ARG A 94 6.44 15.76 0.54
C ARG A 94 6.61 14.29 0.93
N PRO A 95 7.83 13.82 1.31
CA PRO A 95 8.07 12.42 1.71
C PRO A 95 7.12 11.87 2.79
N GLU A 96 6.68 12.72 3.74
CA GLU A 96 5.65 12.43 4.77
C GLU A 96 4.40 11.82 4.21
N ALA A 97 4.01 12.21 3.00
CA ALA A 97 2.71 11.87 2.47
C ALA A 97 2.68 10.42 1.98
N PHE A 98 3.79 9.69 2.06
CA PHE A 98 3.92 8.32 1.59
C PHE A 98 4.46 7.39 2.67
N ILE A 99 3.97 6.16 2.67
CA ILE A 99 4.60 5.04 3.37
C ILE A 99 5.79 4.62 2.51
N GLY A 100 6.90 5.31 2.68
CA GLY A 100 8.07 5.21 1.83
C GLY A 100 9.37 5.20 2.63
N PRO A 101 10.50 4.99 1.95
CA PRO A 101 11.79 4.88 2.62
C PRO A 101 12.21 6.20 3.28
N ASP A 102 11.58 7.33 2.95
CA ASP A 102 11.99 8.65 3.44
C ASP A 102 11.02 9.26 4.48
N ASP A 103 10.04 8.48 5.00
CA ASP A 103 9.17 8.93 6.10
C ASP A 103 9.57 8.31 7.44
N ASP A 104 10.46 9.01 8.17
CA ASP A 104 10.90 8.66 9.53
C ASP A 104 9.90 9.02 10.64
N ARG A 105 8.71 9.53 10.29
CA ARG A 105 7.70 9.90 11.30
C ARG A 105 6.78 8.75 11.61
N PRO A 106 6.26 8.66 12.85
CA PRO A 106 5.20 7.73 13.18
C PRO A 106 4.01 7.91 12.24
N LEU A 107 3.43 6.80 11.81
CA LEU A 107 2.23 6.82 10.96
C LEU A 107 0.99 7.28 11.76
N ARG A 108 0.98 7.05 13.08
CA ARG A 108 -0.02 7.60 14.01
C ARG A 108 0.42 8.99 14.48
N ARG A 109 0.04 10.03 13.74
CA ARG A 109 0.37 11.42 14.08
C ARG A 109 -0.77 12.39 13.76
N THR A 110 -0.71 13.56 14.36
CA THR A 110 -1.53 14.72 13.98
C THR A 110 -0.77 15.54 12.93
N LEU A 111 -1.45 15.89 11.84
CA LEU A 111 -0.92 16.73 10.78
C LEU A 111 -0.90 18.20 11.20
N GLU A 112 -0.21 19.05 10.44
CA GLU A 112 -0.08 20.50 10.73
C GLU A 112 -1.44 21.19 10.78
N GLU A 113 -2.41 20.69 10.02
CA GLU A 113 -3.78 21.19 9.92
C GLU A 113 -4.68 20.74 11.09
N GLY A 114 -4.14 19.97 12.04
CA GLY A 114 -4.85 19.52 13.25
C GLY A 114 -5.63 18.21 13.11
N TRP A 115 -5.59 17.57 11.95
CA TRP A 115 -6.27 16.30 11.69
C TRP A 115 -5.38 15.09 11.98
N ARG A 116 -5.97 13.95 12.37
CA ARG A 116 -5.24 12.69 12.49
C ARG A 116 -4.85 12.21 11.09
N ALA A 117 -3.62 11.71 10.94
CA ALA A 117 -3.14 11.15 9.68
C ALA A 117 -3.87 9.83 9.37
N HIS A 118 -4.61 9.81 8.27
CA HIS A 118 -5.25 8.60 7.72
C HIS A 118 -4.53 8.15 6.46
N TRP A 119 -4.37 6.84 6.29
CA TRP A 119 -3.50 6.28 5.26
C TRP A 119 -4.23 5.28 4.39
N ILE A 120 -3.87 5.26 3.11
CA ILE A 120 -4.25 4.24 2.14
C ILE A 120 -3.01 3.36 1.95
N LEU A 121 -3.13 2.07 2.28
CA LEU A 121 -2.13 1.05 2.00
C LEU A 121 -2.25 0.65 0.53
N GLU A 122 -1.12 0.61 -0.19
CA GLU A 122 -1.05 0.32 -1.63
C GLU A 122 0.03 -0.73 -1.87
N ILE A 123 -0.35 -2.01 -1.92
CA ILE A 123 0.58 -3.12 -2.13
C ILE A 123 0.62 -3.44 -3.63
N HIS A 124 1.74 -3.16 -4.26
CA HIS A 124 2.02 -3.55 -5.65
C HIS A 124 3.05 -4.67 -5.68
N LEU A 125 2.70 -5.82 -6.24
CA LEU A 125 3.61 -6.96 -6.41
C LEU A 125 3.75 -7.33 -7.88
N VAL A 126 4.99 -7.65 -8.26
CA VAL A 126 5.37 -8.11 -9.59
C VAL A 126 5.91 -9.53 -9.49
N ASP A 127 5.35 -10.41 -10.31
CA ASP A 127 5.89 -11.71 -10.68
C ASP A 127 6.66 -11.56 -12.00
N GLU A 128 7.96 -11.32 -11.89
CA GLU A 128 8.83 -11.13 -13.06
C GLU A 128 8.97 -12.41 -13.89
N ALA A 129 8.98 -13.58 -13.24
CA ALA A 129 9.16 -14.87 -13.91
C ALA A 129 8.02 -15.18 -14.87
N HIS A 130 6.80 -14.77 -14.53
CA HIS A 130 5.59 -15.03 -15.34
C HIS A 130 5.02 -13.78 -16.01
N GLY A 131 5.65 -12.61 -15.83
CA GLY A 131 5.23 -11.35 -16.45
C GLY A 131 3.86 -10.88 -15.95
N HIS A 132 3.61 -10.96 -14.65
CA HIS A 132 2.34 -10.55 -14.03
C HIS A 132 2.58 -9.50 -12.94
N ALA A 133 1.67 -8.54 -12.82
CA ALA A 133 1.73 -7.54 -11.75
C ALA A 133 0.32 -7.23 -11.26
N GLY A 134 0.17 -7.03 -9.96
CA GLY A 134 -1.11 -6.72 -9.35
C GLY A 134 -0.99 -5.76 -8.18
N VAL A 135 -2.15 -5.29 -7.75
CA VAL A 135 -2.38 -4.33 -6.68
C VAL A 135 -3.41 -4.84 -5.67
N HIS A 136 -3.19 -4.49 -4.40
CA HIS A 136 -4.15 -4.55 -3.32
C HIS A 136 -4.08 -3.23 -2.54
N THR A 137 -5.13 -2.43 -2.65
CA THR A 137 -5.22 -1.10 -2.04
C THR A 137 -6.40 -1.03 -1.09
N GLU A 138 -6.20 -0.53 0.12
CA GLU A 138 -7.28 -0.29 1.08
C GLU A 138 -6.89 0.70 2.17
N LEU A 139 -7.87 1.19 2.93
CA LEU A 139 -7.63 2.04 4.09
C LEU A 139 -6.85 1.27 5.18
N LEU A 140 -5.80 1.89 5.70
CA LEU A 140 -5.08 1.44 6.88
C LEU A 140 -5.76 2.02 8.13
N ASP A 141 -6.66 1.23 8.69
CA ASP A 141 -7.50 1.63 9.82
C ASP A 141 -6.68 1.85 11.10
N LEU A 142 -7.00 2.94 11.82
CA LEU A 142 -6.32 3.40 13.03
C LEU A 142 -6.93 2.89 14.33
N VAL A 143 -7.88 1.93 14.24
CA VAL A 143 -8.65 1.31 15.35
C VAL A 143 -7.94 1.31 16.68
#